data_AF-A0A9D3UM99-F1
#
_entry.id   AF-A0A9D3UM99-F1
#
_cell.length_a   1.000
_cell.length_b   1.000
_cell.length_c   1.000
_cell.angle_alpha   90.00
_cell.angle_beta   90.00
_cell.angle_gamma   90.00
#
_symmetry.space_group_name_H-M   'P 1'
#
loop_
_entity.id
_entity.type
_entity.pdbx_description
1 polymer ?
#
loop_
_entity_poly.entity_id
_entity_poly.type
_entity_poly.pdbx_seq_one_letter_code
_entity_poly.pdbx_strand_id
1 'polypeptide(L)'
;MGNIETILSSSLAAVFFAAFVVAGTMWYGSATTPIELFGPTRYQWDQGYFQQEIYRRASAGLAKNQSLSEAWSKIPEKLAFYDYIGNNLAKGGLSKAGSMDNWVSNPICSPSFCLSVSMSAQQSAFVVGVLSNLYAFYCSTENSLCPYRTPAW
;
A
#
# COMPACT_ATOMS: atom_id res chain seq x y z
N MET A 1 -19.95 44.65 15.96
CA MET A 1 -19.75 43.83 14.73
C MET A 1 -19.83 44.70 13.48
N GLY A 2 -19.06 45.80 13.40
CA GLY A 2 -19.11 46.74 12.27
C GLY A 2 -17.82 46.84 11.45
N ASN A 3 -16.75 46.11 11.82
CA ASN A 3 -15.48 46.10 11.09
C ASN A 3 -15.38 44.83 10.23
N ILE A 4 -15.10 45.00 8.94
CA ILE A 4 -14.91 43.91 7.97
C ILE A 4 -13.70 43.04 8.29
N GLU A 5 -12.66 43.59 8.92
CA GLU A 5 -11.46 42.83 9.30
C GLU A 5 -11.78 41.77 10.35
N THR A 6 -12.75 42.02 11.24
CA THR A 6 -13.19 41.02 12.21
C THR A 6 -13.84 39.82 11.50
N ILE A 7 -14.65 40.08 10.48
CA ILE A 7 -15.29 39.04 9.67
C ILE A 7 -14.23 38.24 8.91
N LEU A 8 -13.26 38.94 8.30
CA LEU A 8 -12.15 38.31 7.59
C LEU A 8 -11.33 37.41 8.52
N SER A 9 -10.96 37.91 9.70
CA SER A 9 -10.17 37.16 10.68
C SER A 9 -10.90 35.90 11.16
N SER A 10 -12.20 36.01 11.51
CA SER A 10 -12.99 34.84 11.91
C SER A 10 -13.17 33.83 10.78
N SER A 11 -13.32 34.30 9.53
CA SER A 11 -13.49 33.41 8.37
C SER A 11 -12.20 32.67 8.06
N LEU A 12 -11.05 33.34 8.14
CA LEU A 12 -9.74 32.72 7.93
C LEU A 12 -9.48 31.63 8.96
N ALA A 13 -9.80 31.88 10.24
CA ALA A 13 -9.70 30.88 11.30
C ALA A 13 -10.58 29.65 11.01
N ALA A 14 -11.83 29.85 10.57
CA ALA A 14 -12.74 28.76 10.22
C ALA A 14 -12.24 27.93 9.01
N VAL A 15 -11.68 28.59 7.98
CA VAL A 15 -11.13 27.91 6.80
C VAL A 15 -9.92 27.07 7.16
N PHE A 16 -8.97 27.60 7.94
CA PHE A 16 -7.82 26.82 8.40
C PHE A 16 -8.25 25.62 9.25
N PHE A 17 -9.19 25.82 10.16
CA PHE A 17 -9.75 24.74 10.94
C PHE A 17 -10.32 23.62 10.05
N ALA A 18 -11.16 23.97 9.08
CA ALA A 18 -11.70 23.00 8.13
C ALA A 18 -10.61 22.29 7.32
N ALA A 19 -9.59 23.02 6.85
CA ALA A 19 -8.48 22.44 6.10
C ALA A 19 -7.68 21.42 6.93
N PHE A 20 -7.42 21.71 8.22
CA PHE A 20 -6.75 20.78 9.12
C PHE A 20 -7.57 19.51 9.38
N VAL A 21 -8.89 19.64 9.56
CA VAL A 21 -9.77 18.48 9.72
C VAL A 21 -9.74 17.60 8.48
N VAL A 22 -9.87 18.18 7.29
CA VAL A 22 -9.84 17.42 6.03
C VAL A 22 -8.49 16.73 5.84
N ALA A 23 -7.37 17.43 6.07
CA ALA A 23 -6.04 16.86 5.98
C ALA A 23 -5.86 15.66 6.94
N GLY A 24 -6.33 15.80 8.18
CA GLY A 24 -6.33 14.71 9.16
C GLY A 24 -7.16 13.51 8.69
N THR A 25 -8.41 13.74 8.27
CA THR A 25 -9.29 12.64 7.81
C THR A 25 -8.75 11.91 6.58
N MET A 26 -8.06 12.62 5.68
CA MET A 26 -7.42 12.00 4.52
C MET A 26 -6.20 11.16 4.92
N TRP A 27 -5.37 11.66 5.85
CA TRP A 27 -4.15 10.98 6.25
C TRP A 27 -4.39 9.73 7.12
N TYR A 28 -5.33 9.82 8.06
CA TYR A 28 -5.66 8.72 8.97
C TYR A 28 -6.72 7.76 8.39
N GLY A 29 -7.51 8.24 7.42
CA GLY A 29 -8.63 7.51 6.84
C GLY A 29 -9.92 7.71 7.63
N SER A 30 -11.03 7.79 6.89
CA SER A 30 -12.39 7.94 7.42
C SER A 30 -13.40 7.34 6.44
N ALA A 31 -14.67 7.27 6.83
CA ALA A 31 -15.73 6.79 5.94
C ALA A 31 -15.89 7.65 4.67
N THR A 32 -15.44 8.92 4.68
CA THR A 32 -15.51 9.83 3.52
C THR A 32 -14.26 9.79 2.64
N THR A 33 -13.21 9.05 3.03
CA THR A 33 -11.96 8.90 2.27
C THR A 33 -11.66 7.41 2.04
N PRO A 34 -12.48 6.72 1.22
CA PRO A 34 -12.36 5.28 1.02
C PRO A 34 -11.08 4.91 0.27
N ILE A 35 -10.47 3.79 0.67
CA ILE A 35 -9.20 3.29 0.11
C ILE A 35 -9.29 2.90 -1.38
N GLU A 36 -10.50 2.64 -1.87
CA GLU A 36 -10.72 2.30 -3.28
C GLU A 36 -10.55 3.52 -4.20
N LEU A 37 -10.73 4.72 -3.65
CA LEU A 37 -10.60 5.97 -4.40
C LEU A 37 -9.28 6.68 -4.12
N PHE A 38 -8.78 6.61 -2.88
CA PHE A 38 -7.60 7.37 -2.44
C PHE A 38 -6.37 6.51 -2.11
N GLY A 39 -6.50 5.19 -2.20
CA GLY A 39 -5.44 4.25 -1.84
C GLY A 39 -5.36 3.94 -0.33
N PRO A 40 -4.54 2.95 0.05
CA PRO A 40 -4.38 2.54 1.45
C PRO A 40 -3.55 3.54 2.25
N THR A 41 -3.85 3.66 3.55
CA THR A 41 -3.11 4.54 4.46
C THR A 41 -1.81 3.88 4.91
N ARG A 42 -0.83 4.69 5.31
CA ARG A 42 0.43 4.18 5.87
C ARG A 42 0.23 3.28 7.10
N TYR A 43 -0.81 3.55 7.88
CA TYR A 43 -1.10 2.84 9.12
C TYR A 43 -1.55 1.41 8.85
N GLN A 44 -2.22 1.16 7.72
CA GLN A 44 -2.58 -0.19 7.30
C GLN A 44 -1.34 -1.03 7.00
N TRP A 45 -0.31 -0.44 6.39
CA TRP A 45 0.98 -1.09 6.21
C TRP A 45 1.72 -1.28 7.54
N ASP A 46 1.86 -0.23 8.33
CA ASP A 46 2.63 -0.24 9.59
C ASP A 46 2.07 -1.27 10.59
N GLN A 47 0.77 -1.56 10.56
CA GLN A 47 0.10 -2.57 11.39
C GLN A 47 -0.06 -3.96 10.72
N GLY A 48 0.35 -4.11 9.45
CA GLY A 48 0.17 -5.35 8.69
C GLY A 48 -1.31 -5.74 8.50
N TYR A 49 -2.19 -4.77 8.31
CA TYR A 49 -3.64 -4.97 8.25
C TYR A 49 -4.07 -5.95 7.13
N PHE A 50 -3.58 -5.73 5.90
CA PHE A 50 -3.92 -6.57 4.75
C PHE A 50 -3.22 -7.92 4.83
N GLN A 51 -1.95 -7.92 5.22
CA GLN A 51 -1.19 -9.13 5.54
C GLN A 51 -1.97 -10.05 6.50
N GLN A 52 -2.49 -9.56 7.62
CA GLN A 52 -3.27 -10.36 8.58
C GLN A 52 -4.52 -10.99 7.94
N GLU A 53 -5.25 -10.24 7.11
CA GLU A 53 -6.43 -10.75 6.42
C GLU A 53 -6.07 -11.83 5.38
N ILE A 54 -4.95 -11.65 4.66
CA ILE A 54 -4.41 -12.65 3.73
C ILE A 54 -4.09 -13.94 4.50
N TYR A 55 -3.35 -13.85 5.61
CA TYR A 55 -3.03 -15.00 6.46
C TYR A 55 -4.27 -15.70 6.99
N ARG A 56 -5.26 -14.94 7.44
CA ARG A 56 -6.53 -15.49 7.94
C ARG A 56 -7.24 -16.30 6.85
N ARG A 57 -7.29 -15.80 5.62
CA ARG A 57 -7.92 -16.48 4.48
C ARG A 57 -7.13 -17.72 4.04
N ALA A 58 -5.81 -17.61 3.92
CA ALA A 58 -4.95 -18.74 3.57
C ALA A 58 -5.06 -19.87 4.61
N SER A 59 -4.99 -19.52 5.90
CA SER A 59 -5.14 -20.48 7.01
C SER A 59 -6.52 -21.14 7.03
N ALA A 60 -7.59 -20.39 6.73
CA ALA A 60 -8.93 -20.94 6.61
C ALA A 60 -9.07 -21.89 5.40
N GLY A 61 -8.30 -21.69 4.32
CA GLY A 61 -8.21 -22.62 3.20
C GLY A 61 -7.51 -23.92 3.60
N LEU A 62 -6.38 -23.81 4.30
CA LEU A 62 -5.63 -24.96 4.81
C LEU A 62 -6.45 -25.79 5.80
N ALA A 63 -7.22 -25.15 6.69
CA ALA A 63 -8.12 -25.83 7.64
C ALA A 63 -9.24 -26.62 6.94
N LYS A 64 -9.54 -26.30 5.67
CA LYS A 64 -10.49 -27.05 4.82
C LYS A 64 -9.82 -28.17 4.02
N ASN A 65 -8.61 -28.59 4.41
CA ASN A 65 -7.78 -29.59 3.72
C ASN A 65 -7.39 -29.22 2.29
N GLN A 66 -7.34 -27.93 1.96
CA GLN A 66 -6.83 -27.48 0.66
C GLN A 66 -5.31 -27.57 0.65
N SER A 67 -4.74 -27.85 -0.53
CA SER A 67 -3.29 -27.73 -0.70
C SER A 67 -2.87 -26.28 -0.55
N LEU A 68 -1.61 -26.05 -0.17
CA LEU A 68 -1.10 -24.71 0.06
C LEU A 68 -1.21 -23.83 -1.20
N SER A 69 -0.85 -24.38 -2.37
CA SER A 69 -1.03 -23.70 -3.67
C SER A 69 -2.48 -23.30 -3.93
N GLU A 70 -3.43 -24.17 -3.60
CA GLU A 70 -4.86 -23.91 -3.81
C GLU A 70 -5.42 -22.86 -2.84
N ALA A 71 -4.94 -22.84 -1.59
CA ALA A 71 -5.34 -21.83 -0.60
C ALA A 71 -4.85 -20.43 -1.01
N TRP A 72 -3.61 -20.32 -1.49
CA TRP A 72 -3.02 -19.06 -1.93
C TRP A 72 -3.56 -18.58 -3.28
N SER A 73 -3.91 -19.47 -4.21
CA SER A 73 -4.51 -19.09 -5.49
C SER A 73 -5.93 -18.51 -5.36
N LYS A 74 -6.60 -18.76 -4.23
CA LYS A 74 -7.92 -18.19 -3.91
C LYS A 74 -7.86 -16.80 -3.28
N ILE A 75 -6.67 -16.28 -2.97
CA ILE A 75 -6.52 -14.92 -2.44
C ILE A 75 -6.75 -13.92 -3.59
N PRO A 76 -7.65 -12.93 -3.43
CA PRO A 76 -7.89 -11.94 -4.47
C PRO A 76 -6.63 -11.10 -4.75
N GLU A 77 -6.30 -10.92 -6.03
CA GLU A 77 -5.15 -10.10 -6.45
C GLU A 77 -5.25 -8.65 -5.92
N LYS A 78 -6.45 -8.07 -5.88
CA LYS A 78 -6.70 -6.73 -5.31
C LYS A 78 -6.25 -6.65 -3.84
N LEU A 79 -6.46 -7.71 -3.06
CA LEU A 79 -6.05 -7.74 -1.65
C LEU A 79 -4.52 -7.82 -1.52
N ALA A 80 -3.89 -8.66 -2.35
CA ALA A 80 -2.43 -8.74 -2.41
C ALA A 80 -1.80 -7.41 -2.87
N PHE A 81 -2.46 -6.70 -3.79
CA PHE A 81 -2.03 -5.38 -4.24
C PHE A 81 -2.09 -4.33 -3.12
N TYR A 82 -3.09 -4.38 -2.24
CA TYR A 82 -3.11 -3.47 -1.08
C TYR A 82 -2.00 -3.75 -0.06
N ASP A 83 -1.50 -4.99 0.01
CA ASP A 83 -0.37 -5.39 0.85
C ASP A 83 0.99 -5.14 0.16
N TYR A 84 1.06 -4.20 -0.78
CA TYR A 84 2.31 -3.83 -1.45
C TYR A 84 2.84 -2.50 -0.93
N ILE A 85 4.11 -2.45 -0.51
CA ILE A 85 4.73 -1.26 0.08
C ILE A 85 4.75 -0.05 -0.87
N GLY A 86 4.78 -0.27 -2.19
CA GLY A 86 4.75 0.81 -3.17
C GLY A 86 3.44 1.58 -3.19
N ASN A 87 2.36 1.00 -2.66
CA ASN A 87 1.06 1.64 -2.52
C ASN A 87 0.92 2.44 -1.22
N ASN A 88 1.92 2.39 -0.33
CA ASN A 88 1.94 3.19 0.89
C ASN A 88 2.22 4.66 0.56
N LEU A 89 1.27 5.54 0.88
CA LEU A 89 1.35 6.99 0.65
C LEU A 89 2.57 7.67 1.31
N ALA A 90 3.18 7.05 2.31
CA ALA A 90 4.40 7.57 2.96
C ALA A 90 5.70 7.28 2.19
N LYS A 91 5.65 6.65 1.02
CA LYS A 91 6.83 6.31 0.19
C LYS A 91 7.11 7.28 -0.96
N GLY A 92 6.41 8.41 -1.00
CA GLY A 92 6.69 9.51 -1.93
C GLY A 92 8.03 10.21 -1.66
N GLY A 93 8.33 11.22 -2.47
CA GLY A 93 9.46 12.13 -2.27
C GLY A 93 9.07 13.54 -2.70
N LEU A 94 9.57 14.56 -2.01
CA LEU A 94 9.16 15.96 -2.24
C LEU A 94 9.34 16.41 -3.71
N SER A 95 10.38 15.90 -4.38
CA SER A 95 10.68 16.23 -5.79
C SER A 95 10.27 15.15 -6.79
N LYS A 96 9.57 14.11 -6.33
CA LYS A 96 9.00 13.11 -7.22
C LYS A 96 7.66 13.65 -7.70
N ALA A 97 7.59 14.05 -8.97
CA ALA A 97 6.35 14.48 -9.66
C ALA A 97 5.86 13.43 -10.68
N GLY A 98 4.55 13.24 -10.81
CA GLY A 98 3.96 12.23 -11.71
C GLY A 98 2.90 11.31 -11.08
N SER A 99 2.47 10.28 -11.82
CA SER A 99 1.62 9.19 -11.32
C SER A 99 2.45 8.16 -10.56
N MET A 100 1.80 7.39 -9.68
CA MET A 100 2.41 6.19 -9.07
C MET A 100 2.94 5.21 -10.12
N ASP A 101 2.30 5.12 -11.29
CA ASP A 101 2.77 4.27 -12.40
C ASP A 101 4.19 4.63 -12.86
N ASN A 102 4.59 5.90 -12.73
CA ASN A 102 5.91 6.38 -13.13
C ASN A 102 6.99 6.13 -12.05
N TRP A 103 6.58 5.88 -10.80
CA TRP A 103 7.51 5.63 -9.69
C TRP A 103 7.60 4.17 -9.28
N VAL A 104 6.56 3.38 -9.58
CA VAL A 104 6.56 1.94 -9.32
C VAL A 104 7.37 1.26 -10.42
N SER A 105 8.68 1.14 -10.17
CA SER A 105 9.49 0.14 -10.85
C SER A 105 8.95 -1.23 -10.42
N ASN A 106 8.18 -1.88 -11.30
CA ASN A 106 7.83 -3.30 -11.30
C ASN A 106 7.72 -4.02 -9.93
N PRO A 107 6.52 -4.46 -9.50
CA PRO A 107 6.38 -5.26 -8.26
C PRO A 107 7.09 -6.63 -8.32
N ILE A 108 7.57 -7.04 -9.51
CA ILE A 108 8.43 -8.22 -9.69
C ILE A 108 9.91 -7.78 -9.75
N CYS A 109 10.38 -7.05 -8.75
CA CYS A 109 11.81 -6.93 -8.47
C CYS A 109 12.09 -7.67 -7.17
N SER A 110 12.52 -8.93 -7.35
CA SER A 110 13.20 -9.74 -6.36
C SER A 110 14.21 -8.88 -5.57
N PRO A 111 14.33 -9.01 -4.23
CA PRO A 111 15.38 -8.33 -3.48
C PRO A 111 16.68 -9.11 -3.63
N SER A 112 17.26 -9.06 -4.83
CA SER A 112 18.62 -9.51 -5.08
C SER A 112 19.26 -8.58 -6.09
N PHE A 113 19.90 -7.54 -5.57
CA PHE A 113 20.83 -6.66 -6.27
C PHE A 113 20.23 -5.68 -7.30
N CYS A 114 20.58 -4.41 -7.10
CA CYS A 114 20.50 -3.36 -8.11
C CYS A 114 21.12 -3.86 -9.42
N LEU A 115 20.34 -3.85 -10.51
CA LEU A 115 20.80 -3.49 -11.86
C LEU A 115 19.57 -3.25 -12.74
N SER A 116 19.51 -2.04 -13.28
CA SER A 116 18.54 -1.54 -14.26
C SER A 116 18.38 -2.46 -15.47
N VAL A 117 17.15 -2.86 -15.81
CA VAL A 117 16.82 -3.48 -17.10
C VAL A 117 15.59 -2.80 -17.72
N SER A 118 15.72 -2.56 -19.03
CA SER A 118 14.85 -1.74 -19.91
C SER A 118 13.41 -2.26 -20.07
N MET A 119 12.49 -1.30 -20.27
CA MET A 119 11.03 -1.44 -20.38
C MET A 119 10.53 -2.46 -21.42
N SER A 120 11.33 -2.82 -22.43
CA SER A 120 10.89 -3.77 -23.48
C SER A 120 10.81 -5.23 -23.00
N ALA A 121 11.60 -5.61 -21.99
CA ALA A 121 11.59 -6.97 -21.45
C ALA A 121 10.35 -7.26 -20.57
N GLN A 122 9.69 -6.21 -20.07
CA GLN A 122 8.56 -6.32 -19.14
C GLN A 122 7.22 -6.50 -19.84
N GLN A 123 7.09 -6.03 -21.08
CA GLN A 123 5.84 -6.14 -21.85
C GLN A 123 5.54 -7.60 -22.28
N SER A 124 6.58 -8.43 -22.41
CA SER A 124 6.45 -9.88 -22.67
C SER A 124 5.88 -10.65 -21.45
N ALA A 125 6.23 -10.24 -20.24
CA ALA A 125 5.80 -10.91 -19.01
C ALA A 125 4.33 -10.68 -18.65
N PHE A 126 3.72 -9.59 -19.14
CA PHE A 126 2.27 -9.33 -19.00
C PHE A 126 1.41 -10.35 -19.76
N VAL A 127 1.97 -11.02 -20.78
CA VAL A 127 1.24 -11.93 -21.67
C VAL A 127 1.23 -13.39 -21.17
N VAL A 128 2.12 -13.80 -20.26
CA VAL A 128 2.37 -15.24 -19.97
C VAL A 128 1.99 -15.69 -18.55
N GLY A 129 1.22 -14.90 -17.80
CA GLY A 129 0.39 -15.45 -16.72
C GLY A 129 0.78 -15.02 -15.30
N VAL A 130 -0.11 -14.21 -14.75
CA VAL A 130 -0.13 -13.71 -13.36
C VAL A 130 -0.49 -14.80 -12.33
N LEU A 131 -0.92 -15.99 -12.78
CA LEU A 131 -1.47 -17.02 -11.89
C LEU A 131 -0.46 -17.79 -11.02
N SER A 132 0.81 -17.91 -11.43
CA SER A 132 1.73 -18.90 -10.82
C SER A 132 2.59 -18.34 -9.67
N ASN A 133 2.56 -17.03 -9.41
CA ASN A 133 3.62 -16.35 -8.66
C ASN A 133 3.21 -15.73 -7.32
N LEU A 134 1.96 -15.87 -6.86
CA LEU A 134 1.58 -15.32 -5.55
C LEU A 134 2.31 -16.06 -4.40
N TYR A 135 2.44 -17.40 -4.51
CA TYR A 135 3.16 -18.22 -3.54
C TYR A 135 4.68 -17.96 -3.55
N ALA A 136 5.29 -17.81 -4.73
CA ALA A 136 6.72 -17.53 -4.86
C ALA A 136 7.09 -16.10 -4.42
N PHE A 137 6.19 -15.13 -4.65
CA PHE A 137 6.31 -13.77 -4.14
C PHE A 137 6.28 -13.75 -2.61
N TYR A 138 5.35 -14.50 -2.01
CA TYR A 138 5.19 -14.60 -0.56
C TYR A 138 6.35 -15.36 0.13
N CYS A 139 6.83 -16.47 -0.42
CA CYS A 139 8.05 -17.14 0.10
C CYS A 139 9.32 -16.28 -0.05
N SER A 140 9.36 -15.35 -1.00
CA SER A 140 10.49 -14.42 -1.15
C SER A 140 10.45 -13.26 -0.13
N THR A 141 9.27 -12.83 0.32
CA THR A 141 9.14 -11.81 1.37
C THR A 141 9.38 -12.37 2.77
N GLU A 142 9.06 -13.64 3.03
CA GLU A 142 9.36 -14.31 4.31
C GLU A 142 10.87 -14.46 4.57
N ASN A 143 11.69 -14.63 3.52
CA ASN A 143 13.16 -14.63 3.63
C ASN A 143 13.78 -13.23 3.80
N SER A 144 12.99 -12.17 3.60
CA SER A 144 13.39 -10.80 3.95
C SER A 144 13.00 -10.51 5.39
N LEU A 145 13.75 -11.11 6.32
CA LEU A 145 13.63 -10.91 7.77
C LEU A 145 13.30 -9.46 8.15
N CYS A 146 12.27 -9.33 8.98
CA CYS A 146 11.86 -8.13 9.70
C CYS A 146 12.98 -7.09 9.93
N PRO A 147 12.80 -5.81 9.55
CA PRO A 147 13.62 -4.73 10.11
C PRO A 147 13.23 -4.39 11.56
N TYR A 148 12.15 -4.98 12.09
CA TYR A 148 11.75 -4.84 13.50
C TYR A 148 12.46 -5.87 14.41
N ARG A 149 13.79 -5.79 14.46
CA ARG A 149 14.53 -6.21 15.65
C ARG A 149 15.33 -5.01 16.14
N THR A 150 14.76 -4.25 17.06
CA THR A 150 15.54 -3.37 17.93
C THR A 150 16.58 -4.23 18.66
N PRO A 151 17.89 -3.95 18.55
CA PRO A 151 18.86 -4.57 19.43
C PRO A 151 18.61 -4.03 20.83
N ALA A 152 18.17 -4.89 21.74
CA ALA A 152 18.25 -4.62 23.15
C ALA A 152 19.74 -4.58 23.53
N TRP A 153 20.17 -3.45 24.08
CA TRP A 153 21.33 -3.33 24.96
C TRP A 153 20.81 -2.98 26.35
#